data_AF-A0A7X9E7N6-F1
#
_entry.id   AF-A0A7X9E7N6-F1
#
_cell.length_a   1.000
_cell.length_b   1.000
_cell.length_c   1.000
_cell.angle_alpha   90.00
_cell.angle_beta   90.00
_cell.angle_gamma   90.00
#
_symmetry.space_group_name_H-M   'P 1'
#
loop_
_entity.id
_entity.type
_entity.pdbx_description
1 polymer ?
#
loop_
_entity_poly.entity_id
_entity_poly.type
_entity_poly.pdbx_seq_one_letter_code
_entity_poly.pdbx_strand_id
1 'polypeptide(L)'
;MTALSKSINIKKIFLFMVTFLILCFIFISFIFPDFLHLNGVNKFVLDKYNLIKFGKKIESEEAEKYSVFAEQLHPIYGAPKKLIIETLNIKVPIEPVGIDTSGYLETPRDWNTAGWYEKGARPAENGNILINAHYDNNLGNPAAFYRLKNINLGDKVSVLDSYGKEYTYIVVSTYYINVDDPNRLKVFENNKKDKSAMTLITCGGVWIGGTYNKRFVVNAELIQ
;
A
#
# COMPACT_ATOMS: atom_id res chain seq x y z
N MET A 1 -45.81 22.60 66.54
CA MET A 1 -44.57 22.21 65.82
C MET A 1 -44.95 21.82 64.40
N THR A 2 -44.79 22.71 63.43
CA THR A 2 -45.08 22.44 62.01
C THR A 2 -43.91 22.96 61.18
N ALA A 3 -43.01 22.05 60.81
CA ALA A 3 -41.87 22.34 59.93
C ALA A 3 -42.33 22.27 58.47
N LEU A 4 -42.35 23.41 57.79
CA LEU A 4 -42.57 23.52 56.35
C LEU A 4 -41.30 23.10 55.61
N SER A 5 -41.30 21.89 55.06
CA SER A 5 -40.26 21.40 54.14
C SER A 5 -40.43 22.07 52.77
N LYS A 6 -39.53 23.00 52.44
CA LYS A 6 -39.48 23.68 51.13
C LYS A 6 -38.65 22.82 50.19
N SER A 7 -39.29 22.04 49.31
CA SER A 7 -38.60 21.18 48.34
C SER A 7 -37.82 22.05 47.34
N ILE A 8 -36.50 21.98 47.38
CA ILE A 8 -35.61 22.69 46.46
C ILE A 8 -35.66 22.00 45.09
N ASN A 9 -36.03 22.74 44.04
CA ASN A 9 -36.14 22.20 42.68
C ASN A 9 -34.75 22.12 42.02
N ILE A 10 -34.12 20.95 42.10
CA ILE A 10 -32.77 20.66 41.58
C ILE A 10 -32.63 21.05 40.09
N LYS A 11 -33.68 20.91 39.28
CA LYS A 11 -33.65 21.32 37.86
C LYS A 11 -33.47 22.83 37.70
N LYS A 12 -34.05 23.65 38.58
CA LYS A 12 -33.85 25.11 38.56
C LYS A 12 -32.44 25.51 38.97
N ILE A 13 -31.84 24.81 39.95
CA ILE A 13 -30.45 25.05 40.36
C ILE A 13 -29.49 24.67 39.23
N PHE A 14 -29.71 23.51 38.59
CA PHE A 14 -28.90 23.07 37.47
C PHE A 14 -28.98 24.06 36.31
N LEU A 15 -30.19 24.49 35.94
CA LEU A 15 -30.41 25.48 34.89
C LEU A 15 -29.71 26.81 35.22
N PHE A 16 -29.83 27.28 36.48
CA PHE A 16 -29.16 28.49 36.94
C PHE A 16 -27.63 28.38 36.87
N MET A 17 -27.06 27.25 37.29
CA MET A 17 -25.62 27.00 37.26
C MET A 17 -25.07 26.99 35.83
N VAL A 18 -25.79 26.36 34.90
CA VAL A 18 -25.44 26.35 33.47
C VAL A 18 -25.51 27.75 32.88
N THR A 19 -26.58 28.50 33.15
CA THR A 19 -26.68 29.90 32.68
C THR A 19 -25.60 30.79 33.27
N PHE A 20 -25.24 30.58 34.54
CA PHE A 20 -24.17 31.32 35.20
C PHE A 20 -22.81 31.02 34.60
N LEU A 21 -22.51 29.75 34.31
CA LEU A 21 -21.26 29.34 33.63
C LEU A 21 -21.14 29.95 32.24
N ILE A 22 -22.23 29.97 31.47
CA ILE A 22 -22.26 30.58 30.12
C ILE A 22 -22.01 32.09 30.22
N LEU A 23 -22.68 32.78 31.15
CA LEU A 23 -22.46 34.22 31.39
C LEU A 23 -21.04 34.51 31.87
N CYS A 24 -20.47 33.67 32.74
CA CYS A 24 -19.09 33.78 33.19
C CYS A 24 -18.12 33.63 32.02
N PHE A 25 -18.37 32.68 31.12
CA PHE A 25 -17.55 32.45 29.93
C PHE A 25 -17.59 33.64 28.96
N ILE A 26 -18.78 34.21 28.74
CA ILE A 26 -18.96 35.42 27.92
C ILE A 26 -18.23 36.61 28.56
N PHE A 27 -18.36 36.78 29.87
CA PHE A 27 -17.70 37.87 30.61
C PHE A 27 -16.17 37.73 30.61
N ILE A 28 -15.65 36.51 30.81
CA ILE A 28 -14.22 36.21 30.72
C ILE A 28 -13.69 36.47 29.31
N SER A 29 -14.45 36.09 28.28
CA SER A 29 -14.07 36.35 26.87
C SER A 29 -14.05 37.85 26.54
N PHE A 30 -14.85 38.67 27.24
CA PHE A 30 -14.87 40.12 27.07
C PHE A 30 -13.72 40.83 27.82
N ILE A 31 -13.35 40.33 29.02
CA ILE A 31 -12.25 40.88 29.82
C ILE A 31 -10.88 40.41 29.32
N PHE A 32 -10.79 39.19 28.81
CA PHE A 32 -9.56 38.58 28.33
C PHE A 32 -9.74 38.07 26.89
N PRO A 33 -9.73 38.97 25.88
CA PRO A 33 -9.96 38.60 24.48
C PRO A 33 -8.95 37.58 23.93
N ASP A 34 -7.75 37.51 24.52
CA ASP A 34 -6.69 36.57 24.15
C ASP A 34 -6.76 35.22 24.90
N PHE A 35 -7.68 35.03 25.85
CA PHE A 35 -7.77 33.80 26.66
C PHE A 35 -8.11 32.56 25.84
N LEU A 36 -8.75 32.73 24.67
CA LEU A 36 -9.06 31.65 23.73
C LEU A 36 -7.94 31.39 22.71
N HIS A 37 -6.90 32.21 22.66
CA HIS A 37 -5.72 31.97 21.83
C HIS A 37 -4.77 30.96 22.50
N LEU A 38 -5.23 29.70 22.61
CA LEU A 38 -4.45 28.52 23.03
C LEU A 38 -3.36 28.11 22.01
N ASN A 39 -2.75 29.06 21.30
CA ASN A 39 -1.70 28.78 20.32
C ASN A 39 -0.40 28.27 20.98
N GLY A 40 -0.17 28.60 22.26
CA GLY A 40 1.01 28.15 23.01
C GLY A 40 0.94 26.70 23.49
N VAL A 41 -0.23 26.24 23.95
CA VAL A 41 -0.41 24.88 24.50
C VAL A 41 -0.31 23.83 23.39
N ASN A 42 -0.92 24.07 22.23
CA ASN A 42 -0.85 23.15 21.09
C ASN A 42 0.58 22.99 20.56
N LYS A 43 1.35 24.09 20.48
CA LYS A 43 2.75 24.04 20.05
C LYS A 43 3.63 23.25 21.02
N PHE A 44 3.47 23.46 22.32
CA PHE A 44 4.23 22.73 23.34
C PHE A 44 3.91 21.22 23.35
N VAL A 45 2.64 20.85 23.17
CA VAL A 45 2.22 19.45 23.07
C VAL A 45 2.79 18.79 21.81
N LEU A 46 2.74 19.48 20.66
CA LEU A 46 3.30 18.98 19.40
C LEU A 46 4.84 18.84 19.47
N ASP A 47 5.54 19.81 20.06
CA ASP A 47 6.99 19.74 20.23
C ASP A 47 7.38 18.58 21.15
N LYS A 48 6.69 18.42 22.29
CA LYS A 48 6.93 17.29 23.21
C LYS A 48 6.64 15.95 22.54
N TYR A 49 5.56 15.84 21.77
CA TYR A 49 5.22 14.62 21.02
C TYR A 49 6.30 14.29 19.97
N ASN A 50 6.77 15.29 19.23
CA ASN A 50 7.84 15.12 18.24
C ASN A 50 9.17 14.73 18.89
N LEU A 51 9.52 15.31 20.04
CA LEU A 51 10.71 14.96 20.81
C LEU A 51 10.67 13.51 21.33
N ILE A 52 9.51 13.07 21.83
CA ILE A 52 9.33 11.67 22.27
C ILE A 52 9.44 10.72 21.07
N LYS A 53 8.83 11.05 19.93
CA LYS A 53 8.91 10.22 18.71
C LYS A 53 10.35 10.17 18.18
N PHE A 54 11.07 11.28 18.21
CA PHE A 54 12.46 11.38 17.80
C PHE A 54 13.39 10.61 18.74
N GLY A 55 13.22 10.76 20.05
CA GLY A 55 13.97 10.00 21.06
C GLY A 55 13.75 8.50 20.92
N LYS A 56 12.49 8.05 20.74
CA LYS A 56 12.16 6.65 20.51
C LYS A 56 12.79 6.10 19.22
N LYS A 57 12.90 6.93 18.17
CA LYS A 57 13.56 6.57 16.92
C LYS A 57 15.07 6.41 17.09
N ILE A 58 15.74 7.33 17.78
CA ILE A 58 17.18 7.23 18.08
C ILE A 58 17.46 5.99 18.93
N GLU A 59 16.67 5.77 19.98
CA GLU A 59 16.82 4.62 20.88
C GLU A 59 16.61 3.29 20.13
N SER A 60 15.68 3.23 19.17
CA SER A 60 15.52 2.05 18.31
C SER A 60 16.68 1.87 17.32
N GLU A 61 17.21 2.93 16.72
CA GLU A 61 18.32 2.85 15.77
C GLU A 61 19.65 2.47 16.46
N GLU A 62 19.89 2.96 17.68
CA GLU A 62 21.02 2.52 18.51
C GLU A 62 20.85 1.08 18.99
N ALA A 63 19.67 0.70 19.49
CA ALA A 63 19.41 -0.68 19.91
C ALA A 63 19.56 -1.68 18.75
N GLU A 64 19.13 -1.31 17.54
CA GLU A 64 19.29 -2.13 16.33
C GLU A 64 20.77 -2.26 15.92
N LYS A 65 21.55 -1.16 16.00
CA LYS A 65 23.00 -1.16 15.73
C LYS A 65 23.81 -2.10 16.63
N TYR A 66 23.39 -2.29 17.88
CA TYR A 66 24.08 -3.14 18.86
C TYR A 66 23.40 -4.50 19.08
N SER A 67 22.23 -4.74 18.51
CA SER A 67 21.52 -6.01 18.68
C SER A 67 22.12 -7.09 17.78
N VAL A 68 22.69 -8.11 18.42
CA VAL A 68 23.16 -9.34 17.76
C VAL A 68 22.00 -10.09 17.09
N PHE A 69 20.75 -9.80 17.47
CA PHE A 69 19.54 -10.39 16.92
C PHE A 69 18.77 -9.43 16.00
N ALA A 70 19.30 -8.25 15.66
CA ALA A 70 18.62 -7.30 14.76
C ALA A 70 18.17 -7.97 13.47
N GLU A 71 19.03 -8.82 12.89
CA GLU A 71 18.73 -9.55 11.66
C GLU A 71 17.61 -10.58 11.81
N GLN A 72 17.37 -11.10 13.02
CA GLN A 72 16.24 -12.00 13.31
C GLN A 72 14.90 -11.27 13.41
N LEU A 73 14.91 -9.94 13.50
CA LEU A 73 13.69 -9.12 13.52
C LEU A 73 13.17 -8.82 12.11
N HIS A 74 13.98 -9.03 11.06
CA HIS A 74 13.55 -8.80 9.69
C HIS A 74 12.57 -9.90 9.25
N PRO A 75 11.40 -9.53 8.69
CA PRO A 75 10.50 -10.51 8.11
C PRO A 75 11.20 -11.28 6.99
N ILE A 76 11.13 -12.61 7.04
CA ILE A 76 11.61 -13.45 5.96
C ILE A 76 10.53 -13.50 4.88
N TYR A 77 10.85 -13.02 3.69
CA TYR A 77 9.95 -13.06 2.54
C TYR A 77 10.32 -14.24 1.61
N GLY A 78 9.34 -15.04 1.23
CA GLY A 78 9.53 -16.16 0.30
C GLY A 78 9.55 -15.69 -1.15
N ALA A 79 10.21 -16.43 -2.04
CA ALA A 79 10.10 -16.17 -3.48
C ALA A 79 8.68 -16.49 -3.96
N PRO A 80 8.07 -15.72 -4.87
CA PRO A 80 6.75 -16.03 -5.40
C PRO A 80 6.79 -17.33 -6.22
N LYS A 81 5.79 -18.20 -6.03
CA LYS A 81 5.69 -19.51 -6.69
C LYS A 81 4.44 -19.70 -7.52
N LYS A 82 3.37 -18.96 -7.21
CA LYS A 82 2.10 -19.07 -7.92
C LYS A 82 1.34 -17.76 -7.86
N LEU A 83 0.74 -17.36 -8.97
CA LEU A 83 -0.19 -16.23 -9.03
C LEU A 83 -1.58 -16.72 -9.41
N ILE A 84 -2.57 -16.15 -8.74
CA ILE A 84 -3.98 -16.49 -8.86
C ILE A 84 -4.80 -15.21 -9.02
N ILE A 85 -5.62 -15.14 -10.05
CA ILE A 85 -6.63 -14.10 -10.27
C ILE A 85 -7.93 -14.82 -10.60
N GLU A 86 -8.72 -15.08 -9.56
CA GLU A 86 -9.93 -15.91 -9.63
C GLU A 86 -10.96 -15.35 -10.62
N THR A 87 -11.18 -14.03 -10.63
CA THR A 87 -12.14 -13.36 -11.53
C THR A 87 -11.83 -13.58 -13.01
N LEU A 88 -10.58 -13.91 -13.34
CA LEU A 88 -10.12 -14.15 -14.70
C LEU A 88 -9.82 -15.62 -15.00
N ASN A 89 -9.92 -16.50 -14.01
CA ASN A 89 -9.46 -17.89 -14.07
C ASN A 89 -7.98 -17.97 -14.50
N ILE A 90 -7.13 -17.10 -13.95
CA ILE A 90 -5.67 -17.14 -14.12
C ILE A 90 -5.10 -17.85 -12.89
N LYS A 91 -4.39 -18.96 -13.11
CA LYS A 91 -3.72 -19.73 -12.06
C LYS A 91 -2.44 -20.32 -12.62
N VAL A 92 -1.34 -19.61 -12.44
CA VAL A 92 -0.08 -19.89 -13.14
C VAL A 92 1.07 -20.07 -12.16
N PRO A 93 2.00 -21.01 -12.42
CA PRO A 93 3.26 -21.07 -11.69
C PRO A 93 4.10 -19.82 -11.98
N ILE A 94 5.01 -19.51 -11.05
CA ILE A 94 5.98 -18.43 -11.17
C ILE A 94 7.39 -19.01 -11.10
N GLU A 95 8.24 -18.59 -12.04
CA GLU A 95 9.68 -18.84 -12.02
C GLU A 95 10.47 -17.53 -11.90
N PRO A 96 11.68 -17.55 -11.30
CA PRO A 96 12.55 -16.38 -11.32
C PRO A 96 13.07 -16.13 -12.73
N VAL A 97 13.10 -14.86 -13.14
CA VAL A 97 13.66 -14.41 -14.41
C VAL A 97 14.60 -13.23 -14.20
N GLY A 98 15.61 -13.14 -15.07
CA GLY A 98 16.63 -12.09 -15.03
C GLY A 98 16.41 -11.02 -16.09
N ILE A 99 17.51 -10.35 -16.41
CA ILE A 99 17.62 -9.46 -17.57
C ILE A 99 18.63 -10.10 -18.51
N ASP A 100 18.27 -10.20 -19.78
CA ASP A 100 19.16 -10.74 -20.82
C ASP A 100 20.33 -9.79 -21.13
N THR A 101 21.26 -10.26 -21.97
CA THR A 101 22.43 -9.48 -22.41
C THR A 101 22.09 -8.21 -23.20
N SER A 102 20.86 -8.11 -23.70
CA SER A 102 20.35 -6.97 -24.44
C SER A 102 19.58 -5.98 -23.56
N GLY A 103 19.47 -6.25 -22.26
CA GLY A 103 18.83 -5.37 -21.29
C GLY A 103 17.31 -5.56 -21.18
N TYR A 104 16.75 -6.63 -21.75
CA TYR A 104 15.32 -6.92 -21.64
C TYR A 104 15.04 -7.85 -20.46
N LEU A 105 13.92 -7.60 -19.78
CA LEU A 105 13.37 -8.54 -18.81
C LEU A 105 13.03 -9.86 -19.53
N GLU A 106 13.66 -10.94 -19.09
CA GLU A 106 13.38 -12.26 -19.64
C GLU A 106 11.92 -12.66 -19.39
N THR A 107 11.34 -13.41 -20.32
CA THR A 107 9.98 -13.98 -20.16
C THR A 107 10.12 -15.51 -20.18
N PRO A 108 9.35 -16.24 -19.36
CA PRO A 108 9.42 -17.71 -19.32
C PRO A 108 9.33 -18.37 -20.69
N ARG A 109 10.01 -19.52 -20.85
CA ARG A 109 9.90 -20.32 -22.09
C ARG A 109 8.54 -21.01 -22.20
N ASP A 110 7.96 -21.39 -21.07
CA ASP A 110 6.62 -21.98 -21.01
C ASP A 110 5.56 -20.87 -21.12
N TRP A 111 4.69 -21.00 -22.12
CA TRP A 111 3.57 -20.09 -22.37
C TRP A 111 2.60 -19.98 -21.19
N ASN A 112 2.53 -20.99 -20.33
CA ASN A 112 1.62 -21.03 -19.18
C ASN A 112 2.28 -20.63 -17.84
N THR A 113 3.52 -20.16 -17.88
CA THR A 113 4.29 -19.75 -16.70
C THR A 113 4.49 -18.24 -16.69
N ALA A 114 4.46 -17.65 -15.49
CA ALA A 114 4.81 -16.25 -15.28
C ALA A 114 6.24 -16.10 -14.72
N GLY A 115 6.92 -15.03 -15.09
CA GLY A 115 8.28 -14.72 -14.67
C GLY A 115 8.26 -13.62 -13.61
N TRP A 116 8.88 -13.84 -12.47
CA TRP A 116 9.15 -12.80 -11.47
C TRP A 116 10.57 -12.27 -11.62
N TYR A 117 10.74 -10.95 -11.74
CA TYR A 117 12.06 -10.35 -11.77
C TYR A 117 12.76 -10.55 -10.42
N GLU A 118 13.79 -11.41 -10.39
CA GLU A 118 14.35 -11.94 -9.15
C GLU A 118 15.06 -10.89 -8.27
N LYS A 119 15.42 -9.74 -8.86
CA LYS A 119 16.00 -8.59 -8.14
C LYS A 119 14.94 -7.57 -7.70
N GLY A 120 13.67 -7.84 -8.00
CA GLY A 120 12.52 -7.10 -7.49
C GLY A 120 12.12 -7.52 -6.07
N ALA A 121 11.07 -6.90 -5.55
CA ALA A 121 10.56 -7.24 -4.22
C ALA A 121 9.88 -8.61 -4.23
N ARG A 122 9.92 -9.30 -3.09
CA ARG A 122 9.13 -10.50 -2.81
C ARG A 122 7.71 -10.13 -2.33
N PRO A 123 6.76 -11.09 -2.29
CA PRO A 123 5.45 -10.86 -1.71
C PRO A 123 5.54 -10.30 -0.27
N ALA A 124 4.71 -9.29 0.02
CA ALA A 124 4.72 -8.45 1.23
C ALA A 124 5.99 -7.65 1.53
N GLU A 125 7.10 -7.86 0.81
CA GLU A 125 8.28 -7.02 0.93
C GLU A 125 7.97 -5.61 0.40
N ASN A 126 8.50 -4.59 1.06
CA ASN A 126 8.40 -3.22 0.57
C ASN A 126 9.10 -3.09 -0.78
N GLY A 127 8.45 -2.42 -1.72
CA GLY A 127 8.91 -2.32 -3.10
C GLY A 127 7.89 -2.87 -4.09
N ASN A 128 8.37 -3.21 -5.28
CA ASN A 128 7.57 -3.68 -6.40
C ASN A 128 7.88 -5.14 -6.74
N ILE A 129 6.89 -6.02 -6.58
CA ILE A 129 6.92 -7.35 -7.17
C ILE A 129 6.53 -7.23 -8.65
N LEU A 130 7.52 -7.41 -9.53
CA LEU A 130 7.35 -7.29 -10.97
C LEU A 130 7.20 -8.68 -11.60
N ILE A 131 6.06 -8.94 -12.24
CA ILE A 131 5.74 -10.22 -12.86
C ILE A 131 5.33 -10.01 -14.32
N ASN A 132 5.98 -10.71 -15.24
CA ASN A 132 5.57 -10.76 -16.65
C ASN A 132 5.03 -12.13 -17.02
N ALA A 133 4.22 -12.20 -18.09
CA ALA A 133 3.92 -13.46 -18.75
C ALA A 133 3.45 -13.21 -20.18
N HIS A 134 3.49 -14.26 -20.99
CA HIS A 134 3.01 -14.25 -22.37
C HIS A 134 1.51 -13.93 -22.44
N TYR A 135 1.13 -13.13 -23.43
CA TYR A 135 -0.26 -12.87 -23.75
C TYR A 135 -0.84 -14.03 -24.57
N ASP A 136 -0.16 -14.42 -25.62
CA ASP A 136 -0.44 -15.57 -26.48
C ASP A 136 0.87 -16.28 -26.87
N ASN A 137 0.75 -17.39 -27.60
CA ASN A 137 1.90 -18.08 -28.16
C ASN A 137 2.11 -17.73 -29.65
N ASN A 138 3.13 -18.31 -30.27
CA ASN A 138 3.47 -18.08 -31.68
C ASN A 138 2.36 -18.42 -32.70
N LEU A 139 1.32 -19.15 -32.28
CA LEU A 139 0.14 -19.49 -33.10
C LEU A 139 -1.08 -18.62 -32.78
N GLY A 140 -0.95 -17.64 -31.87
CA GLY A 140 -2.04 -16.79 -31.40
C GLY A 140 -2.95 -17.46 -30.37
N ASN A 141 -2.59 -18.64 -29.84
CA ASN A 141 -3.38 -19.30 -28.82
C ASN A 141 -3.17 -18.62 -27.46
N PRO A 142 -4.21 -18.51 -26.61
CA PRO A 142 -4.11 -17.92 -25.28
C PRO A 142 -2.96 -18.51 -24.44
N ALA A 143 -2.20 -17.63 -23.78
CA ALA A 143 -1.14 -17.96 -22.84
C ALA A 143 -1.49 -17.46 -21.42
N ALA A 144 -0.53 -17.55 -20.49
CA ALA A 144 -0.69 -17.25 -19.06
C ALA A 144 -1.46 -15.96 -18.75
N PHE A 145 -1.14 -14.85 -19.43
CA PHE A 145 -1.75 -13.54 -19.21
C PHE A 145 -2.73 -13.13 -20.32
N TYR A 146 -3.21 -14.05 -21.16
CA TYR A 146 -4.18 -13.74 -22.22
C TYR A 146 -5.43 -13.00 -21.71
N ARG A 147 -5.93 -13.41 -20.53
CA ARG A 147 -7.13 -12.85 -19.92
C ARG A 147 -6.87 -11.60 -19.08
N LEU A 148 -5.60 -11.24 -18.86
CA LEU A 148 -5.23 -10.12 -17.99
C LEU A 148 -5.84 -8.80 -18.46
N LYS A 149 -6.03 -8.62 -19.78
CA LYS A 149 -6.69 -7.45 -20.38
C LYS A 149 -8.12 -7.19 -19.86
N ASN A 150 -8.76 -8.18 -19.23
CA ASN A 150 -10.12 -8.08 -18.69
C ASN A 150 -10.14 -7.73 -17.19
N ILE A 151 -8.97 -7.49 -16.58
CA ILE A 151 -8.86 -7.18 -15.15
C ILE A 151 -9.46 -5.80 -14.83
N ASN A 152 -10.12 -5.69 -13.68
CA ASN A 152 -10.77 -4.46 -13.23
C ASN A 152 -10.09 -3.89 -11.99
N LEU A 153 -10.30 -2.59 -11.75
CA LEU A 153 -9.96 -1.98 -10.47
C LEU A 153 -10.72 -2.69 -9.36
N GLY A 154 -10.03 -3.00 -8.25
CA GLY A 154 -10.60 -3.75 -7.15
C GLY A 154 -10.48 -5.28 -7.27
N ASP A 155 -10.10 -5.82 -8.43
CA ASP A 155 -9.82 -7.26 -8.56
C ASP A 155 -8.67 -7.65 -7.64
N LYS A 156 -8.76 -8.88 -7.10
CA LYS A 156 -7.76 -9.45 -6.20
C LYS A 156 -6.76 -10.30 -6.98
N VAL A 157 -5.48 -10.10 -6.67
CA VAL A 157 -4.36 -10.91 -7.16
C VAL A 157 -3.71 -11.59 -5.95
N SER A 158 -3.83 -12.90 -5.84
CA SER A 158 -3.19 -13.67 -4.79
C SER A 158 -1.85 -14.24 -5.26
N VAL A 159 -0.84 -14.21 -4.39
CA VAL A 159 0.47 -14.81 -4.62
C VAL A 159 0.79 -15.77 -3.49
N LEU A 160 1.13 -17.01 -3.85
CA LEU A 160 1.67 -18.01 -2.93
C LEU A 160 3.20 -17.96 -2.99
N ASP A 161 3.85 -17.80 -1.86
CA ASP A 161 5.31 -17.81 -1.76
C ASP A 161 5.91 -19.22 -1.57
N SER A 162 7.24 -19.30 -1.55
CA SER A 162 8.00 -20.53 -1.36
C SER A 162 7.83 -21.19 0.01
N TYR A 163 7.28 -20.46 0.99
CA TYR A 163 6.98 -20.97 2.33
C TYR A 163 5.50 -21.38 2.47
N GLY A 164 4.71 -21.29 1.39
CA GLY A 164 3.30 -21.63 1.38
C GLY A 164 2.40 -20.54 1.97
N LYS A 165 2.92 -19.32 2.17
CA LYS A 165 2.12 -18.17 2.63
C LYS A 165 1.48 -17.47 1.43
N GLU A 166 0.20 -17.14 1.59
CA GLU A 166 -0.58 -16.41 0.58
C GLU A 166 -0.67 -14.93 0.93
N TYR A 167 -0.51 -14.08 -0.09
CA TYR A 167 -0.61 -12.63 0.01
C TYR A 167 -1.58 -12.13 -1.04
N THR A 168 -2.52 -11.27 -0.64
CA THR A 168 -3.50 -10.70 -1.56
C THR A 168 -3.18 -9.25 -1.87
N TYR A 169 -3.18 -8.91 -3.15
CA TYR A 169 -3.05 -7.56 -3.66
C TYR A 169 -4.37 -7.13 -4.31
N ILE A 170 -4.70 -5.84 -4.22
CA ILE A 170 -5.85 -5.25 -4.90
C ILE A 170 -5.40 -4.38 -6.06
N VAL A 171 -6.03 -4.53 -7.23
CA VAL A 171 -5.71 -3.75 -8.42
C VAL A 171 -6.14 -2.29 -8.22
N VAL A 172 -5.19 -1.38 -8.37
CA VAL A 172 -5.37 0.07 -8.16
C VAL A 172 -5.24 0.88 -9.45
N SER A 173 -4.59 0.35 -10.48
CA SER A 173 -4.56 0.99 -11.81
C SER A 173 -4.26 0.00 -12.93
N THR A 174 -4.76 0.32 -14.13
CA THR A 174 -4.42 -0.38 -15.37
C THR A 174 -4.18 0.64 -16.47
N TYR A 175 -3.24 0.36 -17.37
CA TYR A 175 -2.99 1.19 -18.55
C TYR A 175 -2.24 0.42 -19.64
N TYR A 176 -2.27 0.98 -20.84
CA TYR A 176 -1.39 0.55 -21.93
C TYR A 176 -0.26 1.56 -22.11
N ILE A 177 0.94 1.06 -22.37
CA ILE A 177 2.10 1.87 -22.74
C ILE A 177 2.63 1.41 -24.10
N ASN A 178 3.02 2.34 -24.97
CA ASN A 178 3.61 1.96 -26.25
C ASN A 178 4.99 1.34 -26.04
N VAL A 179 5.36 0.38 -26.89
CA VAL A 179 6.69 -0.24 -26.79
C VAL A 179 7.82 0.74 -27.04
N ASP A 180 7.58 1.85 -27.76
CA ASP A 180 8.54 2.92 -28.06
C ASP A 180 8.44 4.13 -27.11
N ASP A 181 7.61 4.06 -26.07
CA ASP A 181 7.44 5.16 -25.12
C ASP A 181 8.76 5.44 -24.37
N PRO A 182 9.27 6.68 -24.37
CA PRO A 182 10.52 7.03 -23.67
C PRO A 182 10.43 6.86 -22.16
N ASN A 183 9.23 6.85 -21.57
CA ASN A 183 8.98 6.67 -20.15
C ASN A 183 8.75 5.20 -19.74
N ARG A 184 8.86 4.23 -20.67
CA ARG A 184 8.57 2.81 -20.38
C ARG A 184 9.37 2.21 -19.21
N LEU A 185 10.53 2.79 -18.90
CA LEU A 185 11.36 2.39 -17.76
C LEU A 185 10.66 2.60 -16.41
N LYS A 186 9.75 3.57 -16.30
CA LYS A 186 8.97 3.85 -15.08
C LYS A 186 8.08 2.69 -14.64
N VAL A 187 7.78 1.75 -15.54
CA VAL A 187 7.02 0.54 -15.21
C VAL A 187 7.83 -0.42 -14.35
N PHE A 188 9.16 -0.44 -14.54
CA PHE A 188 10.08 -1.35 -13.87
C PHE A 188 10.72 -0.75 -12.61
N GLU A 189 10.39 0.50 -12.31
CA GLU A 189 10.92 1.27 -11.20
C GLU A 189 10.45 0.70 -9.84
N ASN A 190 11.41 0.35 -8.97
CA ASN A 190 11.17 -0.23 -7.65
C ASN A 190 10.92 0.84 -6.56
N ASN A 191 10.28 1.96 -6.92
CA ASN A 191 10.34 3.20 -6.13
C ASN A 191 9.39 3.23 -4.92
N LYS A 192 8.67 2.15 -4.66
CA LYS A 192 7.63 2.09 -3.64
C LYS A 192 8.22 1.65 -2.31
N LYS A 193 9.13 2.46 -1.76
CA LYS A 193 9.94 2.10 -0.57
C LYS A 193 9.13 1.86 0.70
N ASP A 194 7.92 2.42 0.78
CA ASP A 194 7.10 2.39 1.99
C ASP A 194 5.85 1.50 1.87
N LYS A 195 5.70 0.76 0.76
CA LYS A 195 4.56 -0.13 0.54
C LYS A 195 4.93 -1.36 -0.29
N SER A 196 4.27 -2.48 -0.02
CA SER A 196 4.33 -3.66 -0.90
C SER A 196 3.35 -3.48 -2.05
N ALA A 197 3.90 -3.34 -3.25
CA ALA A 197 3.13 -3.15 -4.47
C ALA A 197 3.55 -4.15 -5.54
N MET A 198 2.71 -4.31 -6.54
CA MET A 198 2.86 -5.28 -7.62
C MET A 198 2.65 -4.60 -8.97
N THR A 199 3.42 -5.04 -9.95
CA THR A 199 3.26 -4.72 -11.36
C THR A 199 3.15 -6.01 -12.15
N LEU A 200 2.01 -6.23 -12.82
CA LEU A 200 1.85 -7.27 -13.82
C LEU A 200 1.98 -6.66 -15.21
N ILE A 201 2.72 -7.32 -16.10
CA ILE A 201 2.93 -6.84 -17.46
C ILE A 201 2.78 -7.95 -18.49
N THR A 202 2.12 -7.64 -19.62
CA THR A 202 2.03 -8.53 -20.78
C THR A 202 1.99 -7.76 -22.09
N CYS A 203 2.08 -8.45 -23.22
CA CYS A 203 1.88 -7.89 -24.55
C CYS A 203 0.44 -7.37 -24.71
N GLY A 204 0.26 -6.27 -25.44
CA GLY A 204 -1.06 -5.69 -25.66
C GLY A 204 -1.14 -4.78 -26.88
N GLY A 205 -2.32 -4.25 -27.17
CA GLY A 205 -2.54 -3.46 -28.38
C GLY A 205 -2.67 -4.35 -29.62
N VAL A 206 -2.01 -3.97 -30.71
CA VAL A 206 -2.15 -4.60 -32.03
C VAL A 206 -0.83 -5.26 -32.42
N TRP A 207 -0.92 -6.43 -33.06
CA TRP A 207 0.22 -7.12 -33.65
C TRP A 207 0.70 -6.39 -34.91
N ILE A 208 1.94 -5.90 -34.88
CA ILE A 208 2.58 -5.17 -35.98
C ILE A 208 4.01 -5.71 -36.15
N GLY A 209 4.32 -6.26 -37.31
CA GLY A 209 5.69 -6.61 -37.68
C GLY A 209 6.39 -7.62 -36.76
N GLY A 210 5.64 -8.58 -36.21
CA GLY A 210 6.23 -9.64 -35.37
C GLY A 210 6.14 -9.40 -33.86
N THR A 211 5.52 -8.29 -33.41
CA THR A 211 5.27 -8.05 -31.99
C THR A 211 4.02 -7.21 -31.75
N TYR A 212 3.57 -7.19 -30.50
CA TYR A 212 2.54 -6.28 -30.04
C TYR A 212 3.11 -4.89 -29.79
N ASN A 213 2.44 -3.87 -30.32
CA ASN A 213 2.91 -2.47 -30.25
C ASN A 213 2.74 -1.80 -28.88
N LYS A 214 2.07 -2.47 -27.92
CA LYS A 214 1.91 -1.97 -26.56
C LYS A 214 2.25 -3.04 -25.51
N ARG A 215 2.37 -2.59 -24.27
CA ARG A 215 2.32 -3.45 -23.08
C ARG A 215 1.11 -3.07 -22.25
N PHE A 216 0.38 -4.07 -21.78
CA PHE A 216 -0.67 -3.86 -20.80
C PHE A 216 -0.07 -4.00 -19.41
N VAL A 217 -0.26 -2.98 -18.58
CA VAL A 217 0.33 -2.87 -17.25
C VAL A 217 -0.79 -2.80 -16.23
N VAL A 218 -0.67 -3.61 -15.18
CA VAL A 218 -1.58 -3.64 -14.04
C VAL A 218 -0.77 -3.33 -12.79
N ASN A 219 -1.21 -2.37 -11.99
CA ASN A 219 -0.63 -2.13 -10.67
C ASN A 219 -1.60 -2.57 -9.60
N ALA A 220 -1.07 -3.25 -8.59
CA ALA A 220 -1.80 -3.67 -7.42
C ALA A 220 -1.03 -3.34 -6.14
N GLU A 221 -1.73 -3.25 -5.02
CA GLU A 221 -1.15 -2.94 -3.70
C GLU A 221 -1.60 -3.98 -2.69
N LEU A 222 -0.72 -4.37 -1.77
CA LEU A 222 -1.01 -5.38 -0.77
C LEU A 222 -2.19 -4.91 0.08
N ILE A 223 -3.19 -5.78 0.26
CA ILE A 223 -4.23 -5.59 1.28
C ILE A 223 -3.83 -6.33 2.55
N GLN A 224 -3.79 -5.60 3.66
CA GLN A 224 -3.57 -6.16 4.99
C GLN A 224 -4.90 -6.61 5.60
#